data_AF-A0A928QTB9-F1
#
_entry.id   AF-A0A928QTB9-F1
#
_cell.length_a   1.000
_cell.length_b   1.000
_cell.length_c   1.000
_cell.angle_alpha   90.00
_cell.angle_beta   90.00
_cell.angle_gamma   90.00
#
_symmetry.space_group_name_H-M   'P 1'
#
loop_
_entity.id
_entity.type
_entity.pdbx_description
1 polymer ?
#
loop_
_entity_poly.entity_id
_entity_poly.type
_entity_poly.pdbx_seq_one_letter_code
_entity_poly.pdbx_strand_id
1 'polypeptide(L)' 'MNEPKNDVLKLKRRGEDGNKVITVRIKEDTLSEIDRIAKEINYSRNELINIILEHGIKTIEIE' A
#
# COMPACT_ATOMS: atom_id res chain seq x y z
N MET A 1 41.63 -9.63 4.01
CA MET A 1 41.19 -8.22 3.85
C MET A 1 39.77 -8.29 3.32
N ASN A 2 38.77 -8.15 4.18
CA ASN A 2 37.36 -8.27 3.78
C ASN A 2 36.87 -6.89 3.34
N GLU A 3 36.57 -6.73 2.06
CA GLU A 3 35.92 -5.54 1.52
C GLU A 3 34.49 -5.44 2.06
N PRO A 4 34.00 -4.24 2.42
CA PRO A 4 32.60 -4.05 2.75
C PRO A 4 31.78 -4.27 1.48
N LYS A 5 30.93 -5.30 1.48
CA LYS A 5 29.85 -5.43 0.50
C LYS A 5 28.94 -4.23 0.70
N ASN A 6 29.11 -3.19 -0.12
CA ASN A 6 28.10 -2.18 -0.31
C ASN A 6 26.90 -2.90 -0.96
N ASP A 7 25.95 -3.34 -0.14
CA ASP A 7 24.65 -3.82 -0.61
C ASP A 7 23.93 -2.64 -1.27
N VAL A 8 24.18 -2.47 -2.56
CA VAL A 8 23.57 -1.43 -3.38
C VAL A 8 22.06 -1.63 -3.36
N LEU A 9 21.34 -0.65 -2.83
CA LEU A 9 19.87 -0.65 -2.81
C LEU A 9 19.36 -0.54 -4.24
N LYS A 10 19.03 -1.67 -4.87
CA LYS A 10 18.47 -1.71 -6.22
C LYS A 10 17.03 -1.22 -6.19
N LEU A 11 16.83 0.07 -6.41
CA LEU A 11 15.51 0.67 -6.61
C LEU A 11 14.99 0.23 -7.99
N LYS A 12 13.96 -0.61 -8.01
CA LYS A 12 13.22 -0.92 -9.24
C LYS A 12 12.56 0.36 -9.77
N ARG A 13 12.44 0.48 -11.09
CA ARG A 13 11.74 1.61 -11.71
C ARG A 13 10.26 1.55 -11.30
N ARG A 14 9.71 2.70 -10.90
CA ARG A 14 8.28 2.84 -10.60
C ARG A 14 7.47 2.35 -11.81
N GLY A 15 6.57 1.38 -11.60
CA GLY A 15 5.69 0.82 -12.64
C GLY A 15 6.04 -0.60 -13.14
N GLU A 16 7.13 -1.22 -12.68
CA GLU A 16 7.46 -2.63 -12.97
C GLU A 16 6.92 -3.61 -11.91
N ASP A 17 6.19 -3.12 -10.91
CA ASP A 17 5.68 -3.89 -9.77
C ASP A 17 4.24 -4.41 -9.95
N GLY A 18 3.63 -4.18 -11.12
CA GLY A 18 2.28 -4.63 -11.43
C GLY A 18 1.17 -3.75 -10.84
N ASN A 19 1.52 -2.65 -10.16
CA ASN A 19 0.57 -1.71 -9.58
C ASN A 19 0.35 -0.50 -10.48
N LYS A 20 -0.88 0.01 -10.52
CA LYS A 20 -1.24 1.24 -11.24
C LYS A 20 -1.63 2.33 -10.26
N VAL A 21 -1.04 3.52 -10.42
CA VAL A 21 -1.45 4.70 -9.65
C VAL A 21 -2.79 5.19 -10.17
N ILE A 22 -3.77 5.32 -9.27
CA ILE A 22 -5.09 5.89 -9.54
C ILE A 22 -5.37 7.00 -8.54
N THR A 23 -6.22 7.95 -8.92
CA THR A 23 -6.74 8.98 -8.01
C THR A 23 -8.19 8.64 -7.69
N VAL A 24 -8.52 8.50 -6.40
CA VAL A 24 -9.88 8.20 -5.92
C VAL A 24 -10.29 9.27 -4.91
N ARG A 25 -11.57 9.64 -4.91
CA ARG A 25 -12.15 10.50 -3.86
C ARG A 25 -12.69 9.62 -2.74
N ILE A 26 -12.23 9.86 -1.52
CA ILE A 26 -12.63 9.13 -0.32
C ILE A 26 -13.10 10.18 0.70
N LYS A 27 -14.08 9.82 1.53
CA LYS A 27 -14.51 10.67 2.65
C LYS A 27 -13.35 10.87 3.64
N GLU A 28 -13.25 12.07 4.20
CA GLU A 28 -12.17 12.43 5.14
C GLU A 28 -12.14 11.54 6.38
N ASP A 29 -13.31 11.23 6.95
CA ASP A 29 -13.43 10.35 8.11
C ASP A 29 -12.93 8.93 7.80
N THR A 30 -13.27 8.40 6.62
CA THR A 30 -12.80 7.07 6.18
C THR A 30 -11.28 7.04 6.02
N LEU A 31 -10.70 8.09 5.44
CA LEU A 31 -9.25 8.20 5.32
C LEU A 31 -8.59 8.29 6.71
N SER A 32 -9.19 9.02 7.64
CA SER A 32 -8.68 9.18 9.01
C SER A 32 -8.64 7.86 9.77
N GLU A 33 -9.66 7.00 9.62
CA GLU A 33 -9.66 5.67 10.21
C GLU A 33 -8.62 4.74 9.58
N ILE A 34 -8.44 4.79 8.25
CA ILE A 34 -7.37 4.05 7.56
C ILE A 34 -6.00 4.50 8.09
N ASP A 35 -5.78 5.80 8.26
CA ASP A 35 -4.54 6.36 8.79
C ASP A 35 -4.26 5.90 10.23
N ARG A 36 -5.31 5.84 11.08
CA ARG A 36 -5.20 5.33 12.45
C ARG A 36 -4.79 3.86 12.47
N ILE A 37 -5.49 3.01 11.71
CA ILE A 37 -5.21 1.58 11.64
C ILE A 37 -3.80 1.34 11.09
N ALA A 38 -3.41 2.01 10.01
CA ALA A 38 -2.09 1.88 9.41
C ALA A 38 -0.95 2.17 10.41
N LYS A 39 -1.14 3.19 11.26
CA LYS A 39 -0.17 3.52 12.34
C LYS A 39 -0.12 2.45 13.41
N GLU A 40 -1.26 1.87 13.80
CA GLU A 40 -1.33 0.83 14.84
C GLU A 40 -0.63 -0.46 14.40
N ILE A 41 -0.76 -0.85 13.13
CA ILE A 41 -0.18 -2.09 12.61
C ILE A 41 1.21 -1.92 11.98
N ASN A 42 1.73 -0.69 11.91
CA ASN A 42 2.99 -0.32 11.23
C ASN A 42 3.00 -0.68 9.73
N TYR A 43 1.91 -0.37 9.02
CA TYR A 43 1.79 -0.54 7.56
C TYR A 43 1.75 0.82 6.87
N SER A 44 2.13 0.86 5.59
CA SER A 44 1.82 2.03 4.78
C SER A 44 0.31 2.09 4.49
N ARG A 45 -0.21 3.31 4.35
CA ARG A 45 -1.62 3.51 3.97
C ARG A 45 -1.98 2.83 2.66
N ASN A 46 -1.09 2.91 1.67
CA ASN A 46 -1.32 2.28 0.37
C ASN A 46 -1.40 0.76 0.48
N GLU A 47 -0.55 0.13 1.29
CA GLU A 47 -0.63 -1.32 1.52
C GLU A 47 -1.93 -1.71 2.21
N LEU A 48 -2.34 -0.96 3.25
CA LEU A 48 -3.60 -1.21 3.92
C LEU A 48 -4.80 -1.03 2.98
N ILE A 49 -4.81 0.03 2.17
CA ILE A 49 -5.86 0.26 1.17
C ILE A 49 -5.91 -0.90 0.16
N ASN A 50 -4.78 -1.38 -0.33
CA ASN A 50 -4.75 -2.52 -1.25
C ASN A 50 -5.34 -3.78 -0.61
N ILE A 51 -4.98 -4.10 0.64
CA ILE A 51 -5.54 -5.26 1.36
C ILE A 51 -7.07 -5.13 1.51
N ILE A 52 -7.56 -3.94 1.89
CA ILE A 52 -8.99 -3.67 2.04
C ILE A 52 -9.71 -3.84 0.68
N LEU A 53 -9.14 -3.32 -0.41
CA LEU A 53 -9.73 -3.43 -1.75
C LEU A 53 -9.73 -4.89 -2.23
N GLU A 54 -8.65 -5.64 -2.04
CA GLU A 54 -8.57 -7.06 -2.40
C GLU A 54 -9.59 -7.91 -1.65
N HIS A 55 -9.78 -7.63 -0.36
CA HIS A 55 -10.82 -8.28 0.45
C HIS A 55 -12.21 -7.89 -0.05
N GLY A 56 -12.44 -6.57 -0.23
CA GLY A 56 -13.71 -6.02 -0.68
C GLY A 56 -14.17 -6.62 -2.01
N ILE A 57 -13.28 -6.79 -2.99
CA ILE A 57 -13.62 -7.41 -4.29
C ILE A 57 -14.16 -8.85 -4.12
N LYS A 58 -13.70 -9.59 -3.11
CA LYS A 58 -14.14 -10.98 -2.89
C LYS A 58 -15.47 -11.07 -2.14
N THR A 59 -15.84 -10.03 -1.41
CA THR A 59 -17.01 -10.02 -0.51
C THR A 59 -18.08 -9.02 -0.94
N ILE A 60 -17.84 -8.22 -1.98
CA ILE A 60 -18.77 -7.18 -2.41
C ILE A 60 -20.01 -7.82 -3.03
N GLU A 61 -21.17 -7.43 -2.51
CA GLU A 61 -22.47 -7.70 -3.11
C GLU A 61 -22.96 -6.39 -3.75
N ILE A 62 -23.51 -6.48 -4.95
CA ILE A 62 -24.00 -5.34 -5.72
C ILE A 62 -25.51 -5.50 -5.83
N GLU A 63 -26.25 -4.48 -5.39
CA GLU A 63 -27.70 -4.33 -5.59
C GLU A 63 -28.02 -3.45 -6.81
#